data_AF-A0A9D2Q8I7-F1
#
_entry.id   AF-A0A9D2Q8I7-F1
#
_cell.length_a   1.000
_cell.length_b   1.000
_cell.length_c   1.000
_cell.angle_alpha   90.00
_cell.angle_beta   90.00
_cell.angle_gamma   90.00
#
_symmetry.space_group_name_H-M   'P 1'
#
loop_
_entity.id
_entity.type
_entity.pdbx_description
1 polymer ?
#
loop_
_entity_poly.entity_id
_entity_poly.type
_entity_poly.pdbx_seq_one_letter_code
_entity_poly.pdbx_strand_id
1 'polypeptide(L)' 'MLRCAELRLTAQDWDEMTMGMVYDMLTEAENDRYDWPLKGTQQDIEFFFGK' A
#
# COMPACT_ATOMS: atom_id res chain seq x y z
N MET A 1 15.11 -6.20 6.30
CA MET A 1 15.88 -5.69 7.47
C MET A 1 16.09 -4.17 7.42
N LEU A 2 16.81 -3.59 6.44
CA LEU A 2 17.03 -2.13 6.41
C LEU A 2 15.74 -1.32 6.16
N ARG A 3 14.93 -1.70 5.16
CA ARG A 3 13.59 -1.14 4.89
C ARG A 3 12.60 -1.27 6.06
N CYS A 4 12.78 -2.27 6.93
CA CYS A 4 11.90 -2.52 8.07
C CYS A 4 12.22 -1.60 9.26
N ALA A 5 13.49 -1.21 9.41
CA ALA A 5 13.91 -0.17 10.34
C ALA A 5 13.44 1.22 9.87
N GLU A 6 13.36 1.45 8.56
CA GLU A 6 12.81 2.67 7.97
C GLU A 6 11.29 2.80 8.20
N LEU A 7 10.57 1.67 8.23
CA LEU A 7 9.11 1.62 8.44
C LEU A 7 8.68 1.54 9.92
N ARG A 8 9.62 1.54 10.88
CA ARG A 8 9.36 1.49 12.33
C ARG A 8 8.49 0.30 12.79
N LEU A 9 8.60 -0.85 12.13
CA LEU A 9 7.87 -2.06 12.51
C LEU A 9 8.54 -2.74 13.72
N THR A 10 7.75 -3.13 14.72
CA THR A 10 8.23 -3.84 15.92
C THR A 10 8.48 -5.31 15.61
N ALA A 11 9.31 -5.98 16.41
CA ALA A 11 9.62 -7.40 16.20
C ALA A 11 8.38 -8.33 16.29
N GLN A 12 7.29 -7.88 16.93
CA GLN A 12 6.05 -8.65 17.00
C GLN A 12 5.23 -8.53 15.72
N ASP A 13 5.28 -7.37 15.06
CA ASP A 13 4.65 -7.18 13.74
C ASP A 13 5.25 -8.14 12.69
N TRP A 14 6.50 -8.59 12.88
CA TRP A 14 7.16 -9.56 12.00
C TRP A 14 6.52 -10.95 12.01
N ASP A 15 6.11 -11.44 13.17
CA ASP A 15 5.57 -12.80 13.31
C ASP A 15 4.15 -12.90 12.72
N GLU A 16 3.44 -11.78 12.67
CA GLU A 16 2.09 -11.69 12.11
C GLU A 16 2.09 -11.36 10.61
N MET A 17 3.22 -10.88 10.08
CA MET A 17 3.34 -10.50 8.68
C MET A 17 3.62 -11.70 7.76
N THR A 18 2.78 -11.83 6.74
CA THR A 18 2.99 -12.81 5.68
C THR A 18 3.80 -12.22 4.53
N MET A 19 4.43 -13.07 3.71
CA MET A 19 5.07 -12.63 2.47
C MET A 19 4.09 -11.93 1.52
N GLY A 20 2.80 -12.28 1.55
CA GLY A 20 1.75 -11.61 0.78
C GLY A 20 1.64 -10.13 1.15
N MET A 21 1.57 -9.83 2.45
CA MET A 21 1.54 -8.44 2.96
C MET A 21 2.78 -7.65 2.56
N VAL A 22 3.96 -8.29 2.54
CA VAL A 22 5.19 -7.65 2.07
C VAL A 22 5.11 -7.30 0.58
N TYR A 23 4.60 -8.22 -0.25
CA TYR A 23 4.43 -7.95 -1.67
C TYR A 23 3.37 -6.88 -1.95
N ASP A 24 2.28 -6.86 -1.19
CA ASP A 24 1.24 -5.83 -1.30
C ASP A 24 1.82 -4.45 -1.00
N MET A 25 2.54 -4.28 0.12
CA MET A 25 3.18 -3.00 0.46
C MET A 25 4.21 -2.53 -0.58
N LEU A 26 5.00 -3.44 -1.14
CA LEU A 26 5.95 -3.09 -2.20
C LEU A 26 5.23 -2.64 -3.47
N THR A 27 4.12 -3.31 -3.81
CA THR A 27 3.28 -2.96 -4.96
C THR A 27 2.62 -1.60 -4.77
N GLU A 28 2.06 -1.33 -3.59
CA GLU A 28 1.49 -0.04 -3.22
C GLU A 28 2.53 1.09 -3.30
N ALA A 29 3.74 0.85 -2.76
CA ALA A 29 4.82 1.84 -2.81
C ALA A 29 5.25 2.19 -4.24
N GLU A 30 5.25 1.23 -5.15
CA GLU A 30 5.53 1.49 -6.57
C GLU A 30 4.34 2.14 -7.29
N ASN A 31 3.11 1.76 -6.94
CA ASN A 31 1.90 2.41 -7.46
C ASN A 31 1.85 3.91 -7.11
N ASP A 32 2.25 4.29 -5.89
CA ASP A 32 2.31 5.69 -5.44
C ASP A 32 3.36 6.51 -6.18
N ARG A 33 4.45 5.87 -6.61
CA ARG A 33 5.56 6.50 -7.36
C ARG A 33 5.27 6.64 -8.84
N TYR A 34 4.36 5.81 -9.37
CA TYR A 34 4.04 5.80 -10.79
C TYR A 34 3.15 6.99 -11.17
N ASP A 35 3.52 7.67 -12.25
CA ASP A 35 2.72 8.77 -12.79
C ASP A 35 1.61 8.23 -13.69
N TRP A 36 0.48 7.91 -13.06
CA TRP A 36 -0.68 7.38 -13.77
C TRP A 36 -1.32 8.42 -14.69
N PRO A 37 -1.55 8.10 -15.98
CA PRO A 37 -2.20 9.02 -16.92
C PRO A 37 -3.67 9.29 -16.57
N LEU A 38 -4.28 8.41 -15.77
CA LEU A 38 -5.62 8.56 -15.24
C LEU A 38 -5.59 8.17 -13.75
N LYS A 39 -6.06 9.08 -12.90
CA LYS A 39 -6.24 8.82 -11.46
C LYS A 39 -7.73 8.85 -11.15
N GLY A 40 -8.18 7.88 -10.35
CA GLY A 40 -9.55 7.86 -9.85
C GLY A 40 -9.83 9.11 -9.02
N THR A 41 -10.91 9.79 -9.33
CA THR A 41 -11.37 10.99 -8.60
C THR A 41 -12.30 10.59 -7.46
N GLN A 42 -12.57 11.54 -6.56
CA GLN A 42 -13.57 11.37 -5.51
C GLN A 42 -14.97 11.08 -6.09
N GLN A 43 -15.31 11.65 -7.25
CA GLN A 43 -16.56 11.39 -7.95
C GLN A 43 -16.66 9.95 -8.47
N ASP A 44 -15.54 9.38 -8.97
CA ASP A 44 -15.49 7.99 -9.41
C ASP A 44 -15.70 7.01 -8.25
N ILE A 45 -15.09 7.32 -7.08
CA ILE A 45 -15.29 6.58 -5.84
C ILE A 45 -16.77 6.65 -5.41
N GLU A 46 -17.36 7.84 -5.40
CA GLU A 46 -18.76 8.04 -5.00
C GLU A 46 -19.74 7.34 -5.95
N PHE A 47 -19.47 7.38 -7.26
CA PHE A 47 -20.24 6.63 -8.26
C PHE A 47 -20.16 5.11 -8.02
N PHE A 48 -18.98 4.59 -7.71
CA PHE A 48 -18.78 3.16 -7.48
C PHE A 48 -19.46 2.65 -6.20
N PHE A 49 -19.38 3.41 -5.10
CA PHE A 49 -19.93 2.99 -3.80
C PHE A 49 -21.37 3.46 -3.54
N GLY A 50 -21.95 4.32 -4.39
CA GLY A 50 -23.37 4.71 -4.35
C GLY A 50 -23.76 5.50 -3.11
N LYS A 51 -23.10 6.64 -2.86
CA LYS A 51 -23.52 7.61 -1.83
C LYS A 51 -24.62 8.55 -2.31
#